data_AF-A0AAU9T5F7-F1
#
_entry.id   AF-A0AAU9T5F7-F1
#
_cell.length_a   1.000
_cell.length_b   1.000
_cell.length_c   1.000
_cell.angle_alpha   90.00
_cell.angle_beta   90.00
_cell.angle_gamma   90.00
#
_symmetry.space_group_name_H-M   'P 1'
#
loop_
_entity.id
_entity.type
_entity.pdbx_description
1 polymer ?
#
loop_
_entity_poly.entity_id
_entity_poly.type
_entity_poly.pdbx_seq_one_letter_code
_entity_poly.pdbx_strand_id
1 'polypeptide(L)'
;MSQSCFGNESNNVMEEENVAPSFGDTNIQAVQPSPESGSLSMGNDTFQSVRRKSRTKPLTVDVYTVQCNCCYKWRLIPSLQKYEEIREQIIENPFMCKSACEWEPGMSCDVPETISQDGTRIWALDKPKIPRPPPKWTRLVQIREEGCSQFSDVYYITPYGQTLRSSVEIQKYLENHPKFVLEGVTPSQFSFQMPTPREENYVRKRPAQSSKRKR
;
A
#
# COMPACT_ATOMS: atom_id res chain seq x y z
N MET A 1 36.16 16.86 57.23
CA MET A 1 37.43 16.11 57.05
C MET A 1 37.13 14.64 57.22
N SER A 2 37.85 13.76 56.52
CA SER A 2 37.68 12.28 56.50
C SER A 2 36.35 11.82 55.85
N GLN A 3 36.27 10.82 54.95
CA GLN A 3 36.91 9.48 54.83
C GLN A 3 36.45 8.50 55.93
N SER A 4 36.16 7.21 55.69
CA SER A 4 35.94 6.39 54.46
C SER A 4 35.35 5.00 54.90
N CYS A 5 35.04 3.95 54.10
CA CYS A 5 35.26 3.65 52.67
C CYS A 5 34.23 2.60 52.12
N PHE A 6 34.61 1.85 51.07
CA PHE A 6 33.90 0.80 50.31
C PHE A 6 33.13 -0.33 51.05
N GLY A 7 32.12 -0.85 50.35
CA GLY A 7 31.59 -2.22 50.47
C GLY A 7 30.87 -2.63 49.18
N ASN A 8 31.54 -3.36 48.28
CA ASN A 8 30.94 -3.85 47.02
C ASN A 8 30.50 -5.30 47.21
N GLU A 9 29.23 -5.61 46.97
CA GLU A 9 28.76 -7.00 46.84
C GLU A 9 27.86 -7.15 45.61
N SER A 10 28.36 -7.87 44.61
CA SER A 10 27.67 -8.07 43.34
C SER A 10 26.65 -9.19 43.46
N ASN A 11 25.38 -8.90 43.17
CA ASN A 11 24.41 -9.92 42.79
C ASN A 11 23.67 -9.50 41.51
N ASN A 12 23.47 -10.47 40.63
CA ASN A 12 23.18 -10.25 39.22
C ASN A 12 21.87 -10.95 38.84
N VAL A 13 20.78 -10.19 38.65
CA VAL A 13 19.47 -10.71 38.25
C VAL A 13 18.80 -9.77 37.24
N MET A 14 19.16 -9.97 35.96
CA MET A 14 18.31 -9.77 34.78
C MET A 14 17.50 -8.45 34.70
N GLU A 15 18.13 -7.40 34.18
CA GLU A 15 17.43 -6.24 33.63
C GLU A 15 16.85 -6.55 32.23
N GLU A 16 15.70 -5.91 31.95
CA GLU A 16 15.09 -5.60 30.64
C GLU A 16 15.19 -6.60 29.47
N GLU A 17 14.08 -7.31 29.21
CA GLU A 17 13.63 -7.55 27.82
C GLU A 17 12.12 -7.29 27.68
N ASN A 18 11.72 -6.00 27.77
CA ASN A 18 10.38 -5.56 27.38
C ASN A 18 10.44 -5.01 25.94
N VAL A 19 10.31 -5.89 24.95
CA VAL A 19 10.20 -5.48 23.53
C VAL A 19 8.88 -4.74 23.33
N ALA A 20 8.95 -3.40 23.35
CA ALA A 20 7.81 -2.56 22.99
C ALA A 20 7.38 -2.87 21.53
N PRO A 21 6.09 -3.11 21.26
CA PRO A 21 5.62 -3.37 19.91
C PRO A 21 5.89 -2.15 19.00
N SER A 22 6.44 -2.41 17.81
CA SER A 22 6.91 -1.38 16.88
C SER A 22 5.77 -0.45 16.42
N PHE A 23 5.73 0.77 16.96
CA PHE A 23 4.87 1.84 16.47
C PHE A 23 5.38 2.35 15.11
N GLY A 24 4.74 1.90 14.01
CA GLY A 24 5.08 2.39 12.66
C GLY A 24 4.16 1.92 11.52
N ASP A 25 3.44 0.82 11.69
CA ASP A 25 2.87 0.03 10.58
C ASP A 25 1.33 0.10 10.46
N THR A 26 0.73 1.28 10.61
CA THR A 26 -0.68 1.53 10.23
C THR A 26 -0.85 1.54 8.70
N ASN A 27 -0.89 0.34 8.13
CA ASN A 27 -0.88 0.04 6.70
C ASN A 27 -2.32 -0.11 6.13
N ILE A 28 -2.54 0.23 4.85
CA ILE A 28 -3.90 0.28 4.27
C ILE A 28 -3.97 -0.09 2.77
N GLN A 29 -5.08 -0.75 2.36
CA GLN A 29 -5.61 -1.06 1.01
C GLN A 29 -5.57 -2.56 0.58
N ALA A 30 -6.63 -3.01 -0.12
CA ALA A 30 -6.87 -4.41 -0.50
C ALA A 30 -7.53 -4.55 -1.89
N VAL A 31 -7.19 -5.60 -2.63
CA VAL A 31 -7.60 -5.82 -4.03
C VAL A 31 -8.06 -7.25 -4.24
N GLN A 32 -9.09 -7.48 -5.06
CA GLN A 32 -9.54 -8.84 -5.37
C GLN A 32 -8.89 -9.35 -6.66
N PRO A 33 -8.30 -10.56 -6.68
CA PRO A 33 -8.24 -11.32 -7.91
C PRO A 33 -9.67 -11.64 -8.39
N SER A 34 -9.90 -11.61 -9.70
CA SER A 34 -11.18 -12.02 -10.28
C SER A 34 -11.43 -13.52 -10.08
N PRO A 35 -12.69 -13.98 -9.94
CA PRO A 35 -12.99 -15.39 -9.67
C PRO A 35 -12.57 -16.28 -10.85
N GLU A 36 -11.79 -17.32 -10.56
CA GLU A 36 -11.40 -18.32 -11.55
C GLU A 36 -12.62 -19.15 -11.98
N SER A 37 -12.82 -19.27 -13.29
CA SER A 37 -13.93 -20.03 -13.87
C SER A 37 -13.57 -21.52 -13.92
N GLY A 38 -14.39 -22.36 -13.27
CA GLY A 38 -14.02 -23.75 -12.98
C GLY A 38 -13.98 -24.70 -14.18
N SER A 39 -13.00 -25.62 -14.10
CA SER A 39 -13.03 -27.03 -14.53
C SER A 39 -13.75 -27.44 -15.83
N LEU A 40 -12.99 -28.07 -16.75
CA LEU A 40 -13.34 -29.37 -17.35
C LEU A 40 -12.08 -30.06 -17.91
N SER A 41 -12.16 -31.36 -18.26
CA SER A 41 -11.01 -32.27 -18.37
C SER A 41 -10.81 -32.93 -19.74
N MET A 42 -9.53 -33.26 -20.03
CA MET A 42 -9.02 -34.15 -21.10
C MET A 42 -9.13 -33.68 -22.57
N GLY A 43 -8.04 -33.86 -23.32
CA GLY A 43 -7.94 -33.57 -24.77
C GLY A 43 -6.47 -33.52 -25.23
N ASN A 44 -6.11 -34.34 -26.23
CA ASN A 44 -4.71 -34.64 -26.60
C ASN A 44 -4.09 -33.68 -27.65
N ASP A 45 -2.76 -33.79 -27.78
CA ASP A 45 -1.91 -33.52 -28.96
C ASP A 45 -1.62 -32.10 -29.50
N THR A 46 -0.34 -31.74 -29.33
CA THR A 46 0.61 -31.28 -30.35
C THR A 46 0.11 -30.31 -31.46
N PHE A 47 0.12 -28.99 -31.19
CA PHE A 47 0.34 -27.98 -32.22
C PHE A 47 1.17 -26.78 -31.72
N GLN A 48 1.95 -26.16 -32.61
CA GLN A 48 2.81 -25.01 -32.31
C GLN A 48 1.99 -23.73 -32.07
N SER A 49 1.55 -23.52 -30.82
CA SER A 49 0.93 -22.26 -30.42
C SER A 49 1.97 -21.14 -30.28
N VAL A 50 1.96 -20.19 -31.22
CA VAL A 50 2.59 -18.87 -31.04
C VAL A 50 2.06 -18.29 -29.73
N ARG A 51 2.94 -17.95 -28.79
CA ARG A 51 2.58 -17.39 -27.47
C ARG A 51 1.94 -16.01 -27.60
N ARG A 52 0.67 -15.98 -27.99
CA ARG A 52 -0.25 -14.87 -27.76
C ARG A 52 -0.26 -14.65 -26.25
N LYS A 53 0.44 -13.62 -25.79
CA LYS A 53 0.21 -13.07 -24.44
C LYS A 53 -1.26 -12.69 -24.40
N SER A 54 -2.07 -13.43 -23.64
CA SER A 54 -3.39 -12.96 -23.25
C SER A 54 -3.18 -11.58 -22.63
N ARG A 55 -3.97 -10.59 -23.07
CA ARG A 55 -4.00 -9.29 -22.39
C ARG A 55 -4.90 -9.44 -21.17
N THR A 56 -4.38 -10.13 -20.17
CA THR A 56 -4.79 -10.05 -18.77
C THR A 56 -5.11 -8.60 -18.45
N LYS A 57 -6.30 -8.37 -17.90
CA LYS A 57 -6.73 -7.01 -17.54
C LYS A 57 -5.82 -6.52 -16.40
N PRO A 58 -5.43 -5.23 -16.37
CA PRO A 58 -4.77 -4.66 -15.21
C PRO A 58 -5.59 -4.91 -13.94
N LEU A 59 -4.92 -5.28 -12.85
CA LEU A 59 -5.57 -5.45 -11.55
C LEU A 59 -5.95 -4.08 -11.00
N THR A 60 -7.25 -3.85 -10.82
CA THR A 60 -7.85 -2.63 -10.29
C THR A 60 -7.98 -2.69 -8.77
N VAL A 61 -8.07 -1.53 -8.11
CA VAL A 61 -8.43 -1.48 -6.68
C VAL A 61 -9.96 -1.46 -6.58
N ASP A 62 -10.53 -2.49 -5.96
CA ASP A 62 -11.99 -2.64 -5.83
C ASP A 62 -12.50 -2.26 -4.44
N VAL A 63 -11.64 -2.25 -3.40
CA VAL A 63 -12.02 -2.01 -2.00
C VAL A 63 -11.00 -1.14 -1.26
N TYR A 64 -11.49 -0.20 -0.46
CA TYR A 64 -10.67 0.55 0.50
C TYR A 64 -10.91 0.01 1.91
N THR A 65 -9.84 -0.22 2.65
CA THR A 65 -9.84 -0.75 4.02
C THR A 65 -9.21 0.25 4.98
N VAL A 66 -9.10 -0.08 6.28
CA VAL A 66 -8.13 0.50 7.23
C VAL A 66 -8.00 -0.41 8.46
N GLN A 67 -6.80 -0.51 9.03
CA GLN A 67 -6.55 -1.27 10.24
C GLN A 67 -6.77 -0.40 11.49
N CYS A 68 -7.49 -0.93 12.49
CA CYS A 68 -7.65 -0.25 13.78
C CYS A 68 -6.38 -0.34 14.64
N ASN A 69 -5.84 0.81 15.07
CA ASN A 69 -4.65 0.94 15.91
C ASN A 69 -4.82 0.34 17.33
N CYS A 70 -6.05 0.06 17.78
CA CYS A 70 -6.33 -0.50 19.10
C CYS A 70 -6.57 -2.03 19.10
N CYS A 71 -7.20 -2.57 18.06
CA CYS A 71 -7.61 -3.98 18.04
C CYS A 71 -7.17 -4.74 16.77
N TYR A 72 -6.39 -4.10 15.89
CA TYR A 72 -5.80 -4.65 14.66
C TYR A 72 -6.75 -5.27 13.61
N LYS A 73 -8.07 -5.28 13.89
CA LYS A 73 -9.16 -5.62 12.97
C LYS A 73 -9.22 -4.65 11.79
N TRP A 74 -9.59 -5.16 10.62
CA TRP A 74 -9.80 -4.34 9.42
C TRP A 74 -11.24 -3.84 9.27
N ARG A 75 -11.38 -2.56 8.94
CA ARG A 75 -12.63 -1.88 8.59
C ARG A 75 -12.68 -1.55 7.12
N LEU A 76 -13.89 -1.48 6.54
CA LEU A 76 -14.11 -0.95 5.21
C LEU A 76 -14.22 0.58 5.28
N ILE A 77 -13.71 1.26 4.25
CA ILE A 77 -13.92 2.70 4.05
C ILE A 77 -14.90 2.89 2.88
N PRO A 78 -15.93 3.74 3.02
CA PRO A 78 -17.01 3.85 2.04
C PRO A 78 -16.64 4.57 0.74
N SER A 79 -15.50 5.27 0.67
CA SER A 79 -15.07 6.01 -0.52
C SER A 79 -13.55 6.22 -0.61
N LEU A 80 -13.06 6.39 -1.83
CA LEU A 80 -11.68 6.81 -2.10
C LEU A 80 -11.33 8.10 -1.33
N GLN A 81 -12.22 9.11 -1.34
CA GLN A 81 -11.97 10.39 -0.68
C GLN A 81 -11.69 10.24 0.82
N LYS A 82 -12.48 9.44 1.54
CA LYS A 82 -12.28 9.20 2.98
C LYS A 82 -11.04 8.34 3.25
N TYR A 83 -10.69 7.45 2.32
CA TYR A 83 -9.43 6.69 2.38
C TYR A 83 -8.22 7.60 2.24
N GLU A 84 -8.20 8.50 1.27
CA GLU A 84 -7.06 9.40 1.07
C GLU A 84 -6.94 10.44 2.19
N GLU A 85 -8.05 10.87 2.80
CA GLU A 85 -8.08 11.68 4.03
C GLU A 85 -7.43 10.94 5.21
N ILE A 86 -7.87 9.71 5.50
CA ILE A 86 -7.34 8.89 6.59
C ILE A 86 -5.85 8.57 6.34
N ARG A 87 -5.47 8.17 5.12
CA ARG A 87 -4.08 7.86 4.75
C ARG A 87 -3.14 9.06 4.85
N GLU A 88 -3.60 10.26 4.49
CA GLU A 88 -2.81 11.49 4.60
C GLU A 88 -2.40 11.79 6.05
N GLN A 89 -3.25 11.44 7.02
CA GLN A 89 -3.10 11.80 8.44
C GLN A 89 -2.80 10.59 9.35
N ILE A 90 -2.53 9.41 8.81
CA ILE A 90 -2.55 8.15 9.59
C ILE A 90 -1.48 8.06 10.68
N ILE A 91 -0.38 8.82 10.57
CA ILE A 91 0.66 8.89 11.62
C ILE A 91 0.19 9.82 12.75
N GLU A 92 -0.34 10.98 12.39
CA GLU A 92 -0.73 12.06 13.29
C GLU A 92 -2.07 11.78 13.99
N ASN A 93 -2.94 10.99 13.35
CA ASN A 93 -4.26 10.58 13.82
C ASN A 93 -4.52 9.08 13.50
N PRO A 94 -3.93 8.15 14.28
CA PRO A 94 -4.09 6.72 14.04
C PRO A 94 -5.55 6.26 14.10
N PHE A 95 -6.00 5.52 13.08
CA PHE A 95 -7.40 5.13 12.95
C PHE A 95 -7.88 4.19 14.08
N MET A 96 -9.06 4.47 14.61
CA MET A 96 -9.72 3.70 15.67
C MET A 96 -11.11 3.25 15.20
N CYS A 97 -11.60 2.08 15.60
CA CYS A 97 -12.92 1.58 15.19
C CYS A 97 -14.06 2.59 15.47
N LYS A 98 -13.98 3.34 16.57
CA LYS A 98 -14.97 4.38 16.91
C LYS A 98 -15.05 5.51 15.86
N SER A 99 -13.98 5.76 15.10
CA SER A 99 -13.98 6.75 14.01
C SER A 99 -14.82 6.30 12.80
N ALA A 100 -15.02 4.99 12.60
CA ALA A 100 -15.92 4.50 11.57
C ALA A 100 -17.41 4.79 11.88
N CYS A 101 -17.78 5.20 13.09
CA CYS A 101 -19.13 5.68 13.40
C CYS A 101 -19.55 6.93 12.59
N GLU A 102 -18.61 7.59 11.91
CA GLU A 102 -18.89 8.63 10.90
C GLU A 102 -19.65 8.09 9.67
N TRP A 103 -19.57 6.79 9.39
CA TRP A 103 -20.24 6.14 8.25
C TRP A 103 -20.98 4.84 8.58
N GLU A 104 -20.59 4.12 9.63
CA GLU A 104 -21.18 2.87 10.11
C GLU A 104 -21.51 2.97 11.61
N PRO A 105 -22.73 3.41 11.98
CA PRO A 105 -23.09 3.67 13.37
C PRO A 105 -22.97 2.44 14.28
N GLY A 106 -22.39 2.64 15.47
CA GLY A 106 -22.21 1.59 16.47
C GLY A 106 -20.89 0.80 16.33
N MET A 107 -20.01 1.16 15.40
CA MET A 107 -18.73 0.47 15.23
C MET A 107 -17.80 0.62 16.44
N SER A 108 -17.39 -0.52 17.01
CA SER A 108 -16.45 -0.61 18.14
C SER A 108 -15.30 -1.58 17.86
N CYS A 109 -14.41 -1.76 18.84
CA CYS A 109 -13.38 -2.79 18.80
C CYS A 109 -13.94 -4.21 19.01
N ASP A 110 -15.14 -4.34 19.57
CA ASP A 110 -15.80 -5.61 19.87
C ASP A 110 -16.39 -6.24 18.61
N VAL A 111 -17.02 -5.42 17.75
CA VAL A 111 -17.57 -5.82 16.45
C VAL A 111 -16.54 -6.66 15.66
N PRO A 112 -16.90 -7.84 15.11
CA PRO A 112 -16.01 -8.66 14.27
C PRO A 112 -15.38 -7.84 13.13
N GLU A 113 -14.24 -8.27 12.58
CA GLU A 113 -13.65 -7.54 11.45
C GLU A 113 -14.52 -7.63 10.19
N THR A 114 -14.49 -6.58 9.39
CA THR A 114 -15.41 -6.39 8.23
C THR A 114 -14.90 -7.12 6.98
N ILE A 115 -13.61 -7.42 6.99
CA ILE A 115 -12.84 -8.08 5.95
C ILE A 115 -11.63 -8.72 6.63
N SER A 116 -11.34 -9.98 6.36
CA SER A 116 -10.20 -10.69 6.93
C SER A 116 -9.07 -10.84 5.91
N GLN A 117 -7.90 -11.28 6.36
CA GLN A 117 -6.74 -11.56 5.52
C GLN A 117 -6.64 -13.07 5.21
N ASP A 118 -7.71 -13.59 4.61
CA ASP A 118 -7.98 -15.01 4.30
C ASP A 118 -7.20 -15.60 3.11
N GLY A 119 -6.40 -14.78 2.41
CA GLY A 119 -5.68 -15.18 1.19
C GLY A 119 -6.50 -15.13 -0.10
N THR A 120 -7.78 -14.74 -0.05
CA THR A 120 -8.62 -14.57 -1.27
C THR A 120 -8.40 -13.21 -1.97
N ARG A 121 -7.50 -12.37 -1.45
CA ARG A 121 -7.28 -10.98 -1.85
C ARG A 121 -5.79 -10.64 -1.81
N ILE A 122 -5.35 -9.85 -2.79
CA ILE A 122 -4.00 -9.27 -2.86
C ILE A 122 -4.02 -7.98 -2.05
N TRP A 123 -3.14 -7.85 -1.06
CA TRP A 123 -3.12 -6.66 -0.19
C TRP A 123 -2.03 -5.69 -0.63
N ALA A 124 -2.46 -4.44 -0.88
CA ALA A 124 -1.64 -3.36 -1.40
C ALA A 124 -1.52 -2.29 -0.30
N LEU A 125 -0.41 -2.30 0.43
CA LEU A 125 -0.21 -1.47 1.61
C LEU A 125 0.42 -0.12 1.21
N ASP A 126 -0.41 0.91 1.07
CA ASP A 126 0.02 2.28 0.78
C ASP A 126 0.85 2.82 1.96
N LYS A 127 1.99 3.43 1.66
CA LYS A 127 2.88 3.99 2.68
C LYS A 127 2.26 5.24 3.33
N PRO A 128 2.61 5.56 4.58
CA PRO A 128 2.16 6.81 5.19
C PRO A 128 2.82 8.03 4.51
N LYS A 129 2.29 9.23 4.77
CA LYS A 129 2.73 10.50 4.16
C LYS A 129 2.54 10.57 2.64
N ILE A 130 1.53 9.88 2.11
CA ILE A 130 1.07 10.05 0.72
C ILE A 130 -0.11 11.04 0.75
N PRO A 131 0.07 12.28 0.26
CA PRO A 131 -0.93 13.35 0.33
C PRO A 131 -2.15 13.04 -0.55
N ARG A 132 -3.25 13.74 -0.30
CA ARG A 132 -4.41 13.77 -1.18
C ARG A 132 -4.05 14.42 -2.52
N PRO A 133 -4.55 13.88 -3.66
CA PRO A 133 -4.40 14.54 -4.95
C PRO A 133 -5.13 15.89 -4.94
N PRO A 134 -4.70 16.87 -5.77
CA PRO A 134 -5.42 18.13 -5.88
C PRO A 134 -6.85 17.94 -6.45
N PRO A 135 -7.78 18.87 -6.21
CA PRO A 135 -9.16 18.75 -6.69
C PRO A 135 -9.25 18.48 -8.20
N LYS A 136 -10.10 17.53 -8.61
CA LYS A 136 -10.29 17.03 -9.99
C LYS A 136 -9.10 16.24 -10.58
N TRP A 137 -8.03 16.01 -9.81
CA TRP A 137 -7.00 15.02 -10.16
C TRP A 137 -7.32 13.68 -9.49
N THR A 138 -6.72 12.59 -9.97
CA THR A 138 -6.90 11.26 -9.36
C THR A 138 -5.59 10.48 -9.35
N ARG A 139 -5.16 10.02 -8.17
CA ARG A 139 -4.04 9.07 -8.05
C ARG A 139 -4.54 7.67 -8.37
N LEU A 140 -4.01 7.08 -9.44
CA LEU A 140 -4.31 5.70 -9.83
C LEU A 140 -3.12 4.80 -9.46
N VAL A 141 -3.37 3.79 -8.63
CA VAL A 141 -2.48 2.65 -8.44
C VAL A 141 -2.90 1.56 -9.41
N GLN A 142 -1.97 1.06 -10.23
CA GLN A 142 -2.19 -0.08 -11.11
C GLN A 142 -1.31 -1.23 -10.63
N ILE A 143 -1.92 -2.30 -10.12
CA ILE A 143 -1.18 -3.48 -9.66
C ILE A 143 -0.73 -4.31 -10.87
N ARG A 144 0.52 -4.79 -10.82
CA ARG A 144 1.11 -5.68 -11.82
C ARG A 144 0.88 -7.15 -11.43
N GLU A 145 1.01 -8.04 -12.41
CA GLU A 145 0.95 -9.48 -12.21
C GLU A 145 2.03 -9.99 -11.24
N GLU A 146 1.71 -11.07 -10.50
CA GLU A 146 2.63 -11.77 -9.62
C GLU A 146 3.91 -12.22 -10.37
N GLY A 147 5.06 -12.12 -9.71
CA GLY A 147 6.36 -12.37 -10.35
C GLY A 147 6.94 -11.21 -11.16
N CYS A 148 6.26 -10.06 -11.21
CA CYS A 148 6.86 -8.82 -11.73
C CYS A 148 8.01 -8.30 -10.83
N SER A 149 8.87 -7.46 -11.40
CA SER A 149 10.01 -6.85 -10.68
C SER A 149 9.64 -5.64 -9.82
N GLN A 150 8.38 -5.22 -9.85
CA GLN A 150 7.75 -4.20 -9.00
C GLN A 150 6.29 -4.61 -8.81
N PHE A 151 5.68 -4.24 -7.68
CA PHE A 151 4.30 -4.59 -7.35
C PHE A 151 3.26 -3.81 -8.16
N SER A 152 3.50 -2.51 -8.38
CA SER A 152 2.54 -1.60 -9.01
C SER A 152 3.24 -0.48 -9.78
N ASP A 153 2.47 0.21 -10.63
CA ASP A 153 2.77 1.55 -11.13
C ASP A 153 1.82 2.57 -10.47
N VAL A 154 2.26 3.82 -10.37
CA VAL A 154 1.45 4.95 -9.89
C VAL A 154 1.34 5.99 -10.98
N TYR A 155 0.12 6.43 -11.26
CA TYR A 155 -0.21 7.45 -12.24
C TYR A 155 -1.05 8.55 -11.59
N TYR A 156 -1.04 9.73 -12.18
CA TYR A 156 -2.04 10.77 -11.91
C TYR A 156 -2.82 11.07 -13.18
N ILE A 157 -4.14 11.04 -13.07
CA ILE A 157 -5.06 11.49 -14.12
C ILE A 157 -5.29 12.98 -13.91
N THR A 158 -5.07 13.79 -14.94
CA THR A 158 -5.32 15.24 -14.91
C THR A 158 -6.83 15.54 -15.03
N PRO A 159 -7.28 16.76 -14.73
CA PRO A 159 -8.67 17.19 -14.96
C PRO A 159 -9.14 17.13 -16.44
N TYR A 160 -8.25 16.82 -17.38
CA TYR A 160 -8.54 16.61 -18.80
C TYR A 160 -8.30 15.15 -19.27
N GLY A 161 -8.17 14.21 -18.33
CA GLY A 161 -8.03 12.77 -18.61
C GLY A 161 -6.64 12.31 -19.04
N GLN A 162 -5.63 13.19 -19.08
CA GLN A 162 -4.27 12.79 -19.41
C GLN A 162 -3.63 12.03 -18.24
N THR A 163 -3.01 10.89 -18.52
CA THR A 163 -2.22 10.13 -17.53
C THR A 163 -0.78 10.65 -17.48
N LEU A 164 -0.30 11.03 -16.29
CA LEU A 164 1.09 11.41 -16.03
C LEU A 164 1.73 10.39 -15.08
N ARG A 165 2.97 9.99 -15.34
CA ARG A 165 3.64 8.83 -14.73
C ARG A 165 4.95 9.15 -13.98
N SER A 166 5.26 10.43 -13.77
CA SER A 166 6.43 10.88 -13.01
C SER A 166 6.28 12.32 -12.50
N SER A 167 7.01 12.69 -11.44
CA SER A 167 7.04 14.07 -10.94
C SER A 167 7.58 15.08 -11.97
N VAL A 168 8.45 14.64 -12.89
CA VAL A 168 8.96 15.47 -14.00
C VAL A 168 7.84 15.79 -14.99
N GLU A 169 6.94 14.84 -15.25
CA GLU A 169 5.74 15.07 -16.07
C GLU A 169 4.72 15.95 -15.36
N ILE A 170 4.52 15.81 -14.04
CA ILE A 170 3.71 16.74 -13.25
C ILE A 170 4.23 18.17 -13.40
N GLN A 171 5.54 18.38 -13.13
CA GLN A 171 6.16 19.70 -13.23
C GLN A 171 5.98 20.28 -14.64
N LYS A 172 6.38 19.54 -15.68
CA LYS A 172 6.25 19.98 -17.07
C LYS A 172 4.79 20.26 -17.44
N TYR A 173 3.83 19.48 -16.95
CA TYR A 173 2.42 19.73 -17.20
C TYR A 173 1.93 21.02 -16.52
N LEU A 174 2.35 21.30 -15.29
CA LEU A 174 2.00 22.54 -14.57
C LEU A 174 2.64 23.78 -15.22
N GLU A 175 3.89 23.68 -15.69
CA GLU A 175 4.57 24.72 -16.47
C GLU A 175 3.80 25.08 -17.76
N ASN A 176 3.22 24.09 -18.43
CA ASN A 176 2.38 24.29 -19.63
C ASN A 176 0.93 24.68 -19.31
N HIS A 177 0.51 24.61 -18.04
CA HIS A 177 -0.85 24.91 -17.60
C HIS A 177 -0.87 25.76 -16.31
N PRO A 178 -0.32 26.99 -16.32
CA PRO A 178 -0.08 27.80 -15.13
C PRO A 178 -1.35 28.13 -14.32
N LYS A 179 -2.54 28.05 -14.95
CA LYS A 179 -3.85 28.13 -14.26
C LYS A 179 -3.95 27.21 -13.04
N PHE A 180 -3.41 25.99 -13.10
CA PHE A 180 -3.47 25.07 -11.96
C PHE A 180 -2.59 25.56 -10.78
N VAL A 181 -1.45 26.17 -11.07
CA VAL A 181 -0.59 26.78 -10.05
C VAL A 181 -1.27 28.01 -9.43
N LEU A 182 -2.01 28.80 -10.22
CA LEU A 182 -2.86 29.89 -9.72
C LEU A 182 -4.07 29.40 -8.90
N GLU A 183 -4.60 28.21 -9.22
CA GLU A 183 -5.60 27.48 -8.42
C GLU A 183 -4.99 26.80 -7.16
N GLY A 184 -3.70 27.01 -6.88
CA GLY A 184 -3.00 26.51 -5.68
C GLY A 184 -2.47 25.08 -5.79
N VAL A 185 -2.47 24.46 -6.99
CA VAL A 185 -1.93 23.12 -7.21
C VAL A 185 -0.40 23.14 -7.13
N THR A 186 0.17 22.43 -6.16
CA THR A 186 1.62 22.35 -5.95
C THR A 186 2.19 20.97 -6.27
N PRO A 187 3.47 20.87 -6.71
CA PRO A 187 4.13 19.58 -6.93
C PRO A 187 4.18 18.67 -5.69
N SER A 188 4.10 19.22 -4.47
CA SER A 188 4.11 18.44 -3.23
C SER A 188 2.83 17.64 -2.98
N GLN A 189 1.73 17.91 -3.70
CA GLN A 189 0.50 17.10 -3.67
C GLN A 189 0.62 15.82 -4.52
N PHE A 190 1.74 15.58 -5.20
CA PHE A 190 1.94 14.47 -6.13
C PHE A 190 3.00 13.48 -5.64
N SER A 191 2.55 12.41 -4.99
CA SER A 191 3.42 11.30 -4.56
C SER A 191 3.30 10.10 -5.49
N PHE A 192 4.43 9.68 -6.06
CA PHE A 192 4.59 8.45 -6.84
C PHE A 192 5.10 7.27 -6.00
N GLN A 193 4.96 7.34 -4.67
CA GLN A 193 5.25 6.20 -3.80
C GLN A 193 4.31 5.04 -4.15
N MET A 194 4.88 3.88 -4.47
CA MET A 194 4.16 2.62 -4.68
C MET A 194 3.76 2.01 -3.32
N PRO A 195 2.56 1.44 -3.17
CA PRO A 195 2.26 0.54 -2.07
C PRO A 195 3.19 -0.69 -2.09
N THR A 196 3.30 -1.39 -0.97
CA THR A 196 3.98 -2.69 -0.85
C THR A 196 2.97 -3.84 -0.85
N PRO A 197 3.29 -5.00 -1.48
CA PRO A 197 2.48 -6.19 -1.29
C PRO A 197 2.58 -6.66 0.17
N ARG A 198 1.51 -7.25 0.71
CA ARG A 198 1.61 -8.03 1.96
C ARG A 198 2.24 -9.41 1.73
N GLU A 199 2.13 -9.94 0.51
CA GLU A 199 2.70 -11.22 0.11
C GLU A 199 4.18 -11.07 -0.26
N GLU A 200 5.07 -11.64 0.55
CA GLU A 200 6.54 -11.50 0.40
C GLU A 200 7.07 -11.92 -0.98
N ASN A 201 6.49 -12.99 -1.54
CA ASN A 201 6.95 -13.59 -2.80
C ASN A 201 6.37 -12.93 -4.07
N TYR A 202 5.45 -11.97 -3.93
CA TYR A 202 4.73 -11.37 -5.06
C TYR A 202 5.68 -10.67 -6.06
N VAL A 203 6.76 -10.07 -5.56
CA VAL A 203 7.75 -9.33 -6.36
C VAL A 203 9.02 -10.16 -6.53
N ARG A 204 9.16 -10.84 -7.67
CA ARG A 204 10.32 -11.69 -7.95
C ARG A 204 11.48 -10.86 -8.52
N LYS A 205 12.48 -10.60 -7.67
CA LYS A 205 13.77 -10.01 -8.10
C LYS A 205 14.43 -10.94 -9.13
N ARG A 206 14.83 -10.39 -10.29
CA ARG A 206 15.56 -11.17 -11.31
C ARG A 206 16.89 -11.68 -10.72
N PRO A 207 17.26 -12.95 -10.93
CA PRO A 207 18.62 -13.41 -10.64
C PRO A 207 19.65 -12.56 -11.38
N ALA A 208 20.75 -12.21 -10.71
CA ALA A 208 21.83 -11.49 -11.35
C ALA A 208 22.40 -12.34 -12.50
N GLN A 209 22.37 -11.82 -13.72
CA GLN A 209 22.98 -12.50 -14.86
C GLN A 209 24.50 -12.47 -14.69
N SER A 210 25.08 -13.57 -14.21
CA SER A 210 26.52 -13.77 -14.16
C SER A 210 27.08 -13.70 -15.58
N SER A 211 27.72 -12.59 -15.93
CA SER A 211 28.28 -12.35 -17.26
C SER A 211 29.44 -13.34 -17.49
N LYS A 212 29.15 -14.46 -18.14
CA LYS A 212 30.16 -15.42 -18.61
C LYS A 212 31.04 -14.74 -19.66
N ARG A 213 32.09 -14.06 -19.21
CA ARG A 213 33.22 -13.63 -20.05
C ARG A 213 33.72 -14.88 -20.78
N LYS A 214 33.51 -14.93 -22.09
CA LYS A 214 34.26 -15.86 -22.94
C LYS A 214 35.74 -15.51 -22.79
N ARG A 215 36.54 -16.53 -22.48
CA ARG A 215 37.97 -16.57 -22.79
C ARG A 215 38.11 -17.15 -24.20
#